data_AF-A0A352Q4G8-F1
#
_entry.id   AF-A0A352Q4G8-F1
#
_cell.length_a   1.000
_cell.length_b   1.000
_cell.length_c   1.000
_cell.angle_alpha   90.00
_cell.angle_beta   90.00
_cell.angle_gamma   90.00
#
_symmetry.space_group_name_H-M   'P 1'
#
loop_
_entity.id
_entity.type
_entity.pdbx_description
1 polymer ?
#
loop_
_entity_poly.entity_id
_entity_poly.type
_entity_poly.pdbx_seq_one_letter_code
_entity_poly.pdbx_strand_id
1 'polypeptide(L)' 'MSVRVKELNPVIRTSAEIRQAFLSYFAEQGHTVVSSSSLVPANDPTLLFTNA' A
#
# COMPACT_ATOMS: atom_id res chain seq x y z
N MET A 1 -15.23 -21.87 37.44
CA MET A 1 -15.42 -21.60 36.00
C MET A 1 -14.42 -20.52 35.61
N SER A 2 -13.29 -20.87 34.97
CA SER A 2 -12.22 -19.91 34.67
C SER A 2 -12.47 -19.27 33.31
N VAL A 3 -12.81 -17.98 33.29
CA VAL A 3 -13.02 -17.23 32.05
C VAL A 3 -11.64 -16.85 31.51
N ARG A 4 -11.21 -17.50 30.42
CA ARG A 4 -10.00 -17.08 29.69
C ARG A 4 -10.31 -15.77 28.96
N VAL A 5 -9.71 -14.68 29.43
CA VAL A 5 -9.56 -13.45 28.64
C VAL A 5 -8.75 -13.84 27.40
N LYS A 6 -9.37 -13.78 26.22
CA LYS A 6 -8.65 -13.97 24.97
C LYS A 6 -7.73 -12.77 24.81
N GLU A 7 -6.43 -12.99 24.93
CA GLU A 7 -5.40 -12.03 24.56
C GLU A 7 -5.70 -11.54 23.12
N LEU A 8 -6.05 -10.27 22.96
CA LEU A 8 -6.22 -9.68 21.64
C LEU A 8 -4.82 -9.44 21.09
N ASN A 9 -4.33 -10.38 20.26
CA ASN A 9 -3.06 -10.20 19.58
C ASN A 9 -3.26 -9.15 18.47
N PRO A 10 -2.67 -7.95 18.56
CA PRO A 10 -2.86 -6.94 17.53
C PRO A 10 -2.26 -7.44 16.22
N VAL A 11 -3.08 -7.44 15.16
CA VAL A 11 -2.58 -7.70 13.81
C VAL A 11 -1.81 -6.47 13.36
N ILE A 12 -0.52 -6.42 13.70
CA ILE A 12 0.39 -5.41 13.19
C ILE A 12 0.75 -5.81 11.76
N ARG A 13 0.22 -5.07 10.79
CA ARG A 13 0.59 -5.22 9.38
C ARG A 13 1.82 -4.38 9.07
N THR A 14 2.72 -4.95 8.29
CA THR A 14 3.83 -4.23 7.67
C THR A 14 3.30 -3.24 6.62
N SER A 15 4.11 -2.21 6.32
CA SER A 15 3.80 -1.28 5.22
C SER A 15 3.63 -1.99 3.88
N ALA A 16 4.39 -3.06 3.65
CA ALA A 16 4.29 -3.89 2.46
C ALA A 16 2.93 -4.61 2.36
N GLU A 17 2.44 -5.17 3.46
CA GLU A 17 1.12 -5.83 3.51
C GLU A 17 -0.02 -4.83 3.29
N ILE A 18 0.08 -3.62 3.85
CA ILE A 18 -0.92 -2.55 3.63
C ILE A 18 -0.93 -2.13 2.15
N ARG A 19 0.26 -1.93 1.55
CA ARG A 19 0.39 -1.61 0.12
C ARG A 19 -0.25 -2.69 -0.75
N GLN A 20 0.02 -3.97 -0.45
CA GLN A 20 -0.55 -5.07 -1.19
C GLN A 20 -2.08 -5.12 -1.08
N ALA A 21 -2.62 -4.94 0.12
CA ALA A 21 -4.06 -4.92 0.34
C ALA A 21 -4.77 -3.80 -0.45
N PHE A 22 -4.16 -2.61 -0.48
CA PHE A 22 -4.68 -1.48 -1.27
C PHE A 22 -4.72 -1.80 -2.77
N LEU A 23 -3.61 -2.31 -3.32
CA LEU A 23 -3.52 -2.67 -4.74
C LEU A 23 -4.50 -3.79 -5.12
N SER A 24 -4.60 -4.83 -4.28
CA SER A 24 -5.52 -5.95 -4.48
C SER A 24 -6.98 -5.50 -4.51
N TYR A 25 -7.40 -4.62 -3.59
CA TYR A 25 -8.76 -4.10 -3.57
C TYR A 25 -9.14 -3.43 -4.90
N PHE A 26 -8.31 -2.52 -5.42
CA PHE A 26 -8.63 -1.84 -6.68
C PHE A 26 -8.50 -2.75 -7.90
N ALA A 27 -7.59 -3.74 -7.87
CA ALA A 27 -7.49 -4.76 -8.90
C ALA A 27 -8.77 -5.60 -9.02
N GLU A 28 -9.36 -5.99 -7.89
CA GLU A 28 -10.66 -6.68 -7.85
C GLU A 28 -11.80 -5.81 -8.37
N GLN A 29 -11.71 -4.48 -8.23
CA GLN A 29 -12.64 -3.52 -8.84
C GLN A 29 -12.34 -3.24 -10.33
N GLY A 30 -11.41 -3.97 -10.95
CA GLY A 30 -11.08 -3.85 -12.39
C GLY A 30 -10.01 -2.82 -12.73
N HIS A 31 -9.30 -2.25 -11.75
CA HIS A 31 -8.18 -1.34 -12.03
C HIS A 31 -6.91 -2.14 -12.35
N THR A 32 -6.11 -1.66 -13.31
CA THR A 32 -4.81 -2.27 -13.60
C THR A 32 -3.77 -1.79 -12.59
N VAL A 33 -3.02 -2.72 -12.00
CA VAL A 33 -1.87 -2.38 -11.15
C VAL A 33 -0.71 -1.95 -12.04
N VAL A 34 -0.28 -0.70 -11.92
CA VAL A 34 0.85 -0.13 -12.66
C VAL A 34 2.01 0.12 -11.70
N SER A 35 3.24 -0.15 -12.16
CA SER A 35 4.45 0.13 -11.39
C SER A 35 4.63 1.62 -11.18
N SER A 36 5.18 2.00 -10.02
CA SER A 36 5.56 3.39 -9.75
C SER A 36 6.55 3.91 -10.81
N SER A 37 6.35 5.16 -11.21
CA SER A 37 7.26 5.88 -12.10
C SER A 37 8.59 6.21 -11.39
N SER A 38 9.60 6.61 -12.18
CA SER A 38 10.87 7.11 -11.66
C SER A 38 10.67 8.30 -10.71
N LEU A 39 11.51 8.40 -9.67
CA LEU A 39 11.55 9.56 -8.78
C LEU A 39 12.02 10.82 -9.52
N VAL A 40 12.91 10.67 -10.50
CA VAL A 40 13.38 11.76 -11.36
C VAL A 40 12.53 11.78 -12.63
N PRO A 41 11.77 12.84 -12.91
CA PRO A 41 10.93 12.96 -14.09
C PRO A 41 11.76 12.97 -15.37
N ALA A 42 11.34 12.20 -16.38
CA ALA A 42 12.02 12.17 -17.67
C ALA A 42 11.56 13.27 -18.63
N ASN A 43 10.33 13.77 -18.45
CA ASN A 43 9.60 14.50 -19.51
C ASN A 43 9.20 15.93 -19.13
N ASP A 44 9.52 16.38 -17.92
CA ASP A 44 9.22 17.75 -17.48
C ASP A 44 10.48 18.39 -16.86
N PRO A 45 11.15 19.31 -17.57
CA PRO A 45 12.37 19.95 -17.09
C PRO A 45 12.11 20.96 -15.97
N THR A 46 10.84 21.28 -15.66
CA THR A 46 10.48 22.19 -14.57
C THR A 46 10.28 21.47 -13.24
N LEU A 47 10.14 20.13 -13.26
CA LEU A 47 9.98 19.30 -12.06
C LEU A 47 11.30 18.64 -11.67
N LEU A 48 11.75 18.88 -10.44
CA LEU A 48 12.95 18.24 -9.89
C LEU A 48 12.69 16.78 -9.49
N PHE A 49 11.51 16.48 -8.95
CA PHE A 49 11.13 15.14 -8.48
C PHE A 49 9.63 14.87 -8.71
N THR A 50 9.25 13.60 -8.88
CA THR A 50 7.86 13.16 -8.97
C THR A 50 7.10 13.50 -7.68
N ASN A 51 6.08 14.33 -7.79
CA ASN A 51 5.28 14.83 -6.67
C ASN A 51 3.87 14.21 -6.61
N ALA A 52 3.44 13.51 -7.67
CA ALA A 52 2.21 12.75 -7.78
C ALA A 52 2.30 11.73 -8.92
#